data_AF-A0A9D5IHF3-F1
#
_entry.id   AF-A0A9D5IHF3-F1
#
_cell.length_a   1.000
_cell.length_b   1.000
_cell.length_c   1.000
_cell.angle_alpha   90.00
_cell.angle_beta   90.00
_cell.angle_gamma   90.00
#
_symmetry.space_group_name_H-M   'P 1'
#
loop_
_entity.id
_entity.type
_entity.pdbx_description
1 polymer ?
#
loop_
_entity_poly.entity_id
_entity_poly.type
_entity_poly.pdbx_seq_one_letter_code
_entity_poly.pdbx_strand_id
1 'polypeptide(L)'
;MRIGVVSDTHDRQEAVAEAVRLLMEQHVELILHCGDIESPDTVRVFKPVPTHFVFGNWDKEKAKLAAAIKEIGGTHYESFGALELAGKRIAWVHSHERHQLRQLENADFFDYVFYGHTHVREQHRTGRTVVANPGALFRANPKTCIVLDTHTGEIKPIIVPIPPKPSSNGTHSPPVDEGLGTVIGPIIPTSAELPPTDPPAPPG
;
A
#
# COMPACT_ATOMS: atom_id res chain seq x y z
N MET A 1 -9.48 -5.66 22.17
CA MET A 1 -9.27 -4.66 21.13
C MET A 1 -8.29 -5.23 20.12
N ARG A 2 -8.49 -5.01 18.82
CA ARG A 2 -7.52 -5.43 17.80
C ARG A 2 -6.84 -4.25 17.14
N ILE A 3 -5.51 -4.30 17.10
CA ILE A 3 -4.66 -3.22 16.59
C ILE A 3 -3.89 -3.75 15.39
N GLY A 4 -4.04 -3.09 14.24
CA GLY A 4 -3.21 -3.35 13.07
C GLY A 4 -1.91 -2.58 13.17
N VAL A 5 -0.80 -3.17 12.75
CA VAL A 5 0.48 -2.46 12.64
C VAL A 5 1.04 -2.64 11.24
N VAL A 6 1.37 -1.51 10.61
CA VAL A 6 1.87 -1.39 9.24
C VAL A 6 3.14 -0.54 9.25
N SER A 7 4.05 -0.79 8.32
CA SER A 7 5.24 0.04 8.11
C SER A 7 5.63 0.04 6.65
N ASP A 8 6.47 1.01 6.27
CA ASP A 8 7.22 0.97 5.02
C ASP A 8 6.30 0.75 3.81
N THR A 9 5.37 1.68 3.64
CA THR A 9 4.41 1.66 2.54
C THR A 9 4.99 2.22 1.26
N HIS A 10 5.91 3.19 1.35
CA HIS A 10 6.69 3.74 0.23
C HIS A 10 5.85 4.02 -1.04
N ASP A 11 4.77 4.80 -0.87
CA ASP A 11 3.86 5.19 -1.93
C ASP A 11 3.23 4.01 -2.73
N ARG A 12 2.83 2.94 -2.04
CA ARG A 12 2.20 1.74 -2.65
C ARG A 12 0.71 1.61 -2.31
N GLN A 13 -0.10 2.55 -2.79
CA GLN A 13 -1.54 2.63 -2.51
C GLN A 13 -2.27 1.30 -2.70
N GLU A 14 -1.99 0.56 -3.77
CA GLU A 14 -2.62 -0.75 -4.02
C GLU A 14 -2.31 -1.77 -2.92
N ALA A 15 -1.05 -1.85 -2.49
CA ALA A 15 -0.63 -2.76 -1.42
C ALA A 15 -1.18 -2.30 -0.07
N VAL A 16 -1.23 -0.98 0.17
CA VAL A 16 -1.84 -0.40 1.37
C VAL A 16 -3.35 -0.68 1.40
N ALA A 17 -4.04 -0.54 0.28
CA ALA A 17 -5.48 -0.77 0.20
C ALA A 17 -5.80 -2.23 0.52
N GLU A 18 -5.02 -3.17 -0.02
CA GLU A 18 -5.18 -4.59 0.29
C GLU A 18 -4.85 -4.89 1.76
N ALA A 19 -3.81 -4.30 2.32
CA ALA A 19 -3.49 -4.44 3.74
C ALA A 19 -4.62 -3.91 4.63
N VAL A 20 -5.14 -2.71 4.35
CA VAL A 20 -6.26 -2.11 5.10
C VAL A 20 -7.51 -3.00 5.01
N ARG A 21 -7.82 -3.51 3.81
CA ARG A 21 -8.94 -4.44 3.59
C ARG A 21 -8.81 -5.70 4.46
N LEU A 22 -7.63 -6.34 4.45
CA LEU A 22 -7.35 -7.53 5.25
C LEU A 22 -7.41 -7.24 6.77
N LEU A 23 -6.92 -6.07 7.21
CA LEU A 23 -6.99 -5.66 8.62
C LEU A 23 -8.45 -5.44 9.06
N MET A 24 -9.28 -4.85 8.21
CA MET A 24 -10.72 -4.71 8.47
C MET A 24 -11.42 -6.08 8.59
N GLU A 25 -11.06 -7.06 7.77
CA GLU A 25 -11.57 -8.45 7.90
C GLU A 25 -11.15 -9.11 9.22
N GLN A 26 -10.02 -8.70 9.80
CA GLN A 26 -9.60 -9.12 11.14
C GLN A 26 -10.27 -8.30 12.26
N HIS A 27 -11.24 -7.43 11.94
CA HIS A 27 -11.91 -6.54 12.89
C HIS A 27 -10.93 -5.63 13.65
N VAL A 28 -9.91 -5.12 12.96
CA VAL A 28 -9.01 -4.11 13.53
C VAL A 28 -9.77 -2.81 13.76
N GLU A 29 -9.58 -2.24 14.94
CA GLU A 29 -10.24 -1.02 15.40
C GLU A 29 -9.33 0.22 15.26
N LEU A 30 -8.02 0.00 15.23
CA LEU A 30 -6.99 1.04 15.18
C LEU A 30 -5.77 0.54 14.41
N ILE A 31 -5.17 1.38 13.57
CA ILE A 31 -3.90 1.09 12.90
C ILE A 31 -2.77 1.97 13.47
N LEU A 32 -1.61 1.37 13.71
CA LEU A 32 -0.36 2.06 13.99
C LEU A 32 0.56 1.94 12.76
N HIS A 33 1.00 3.07 12.23
CA HIS A 33 1.91 3.14 11.09
C HIS A 33 3.31 3.54 11.56
N CYS A 34 4.30 2.64 11.40
CA CYS A 34 5.68 2.82 11.87
C CYS A 34 6.56 3.70 10.95
N GLY A 35 6.00 4.32 9.92
CA GLY A 35 6.66 5.36 9.10
C GLY A 35 7.07 4.90 7.71
N ASP A 36 7.71 5.81 6.97
CA ASP A 36 7.99 5.70 5.53
C ASP A 36 6.69 5.56 4.72
N ILE A 37 5.85 6.60 4.84
CA ILE A 37 4.56 6.76 4.16
C ILE A 37 4.78 7.28 2.73
N GLU A 38 5.68 8.25 2.60
CA GLU A 38 6.09 9.01 1.41
C GLU A 38 5.05 9.96 0.81
N SER A 39 3.77 9.57 0.70
CA SER A 39 2.79 10.39 -0.02
C SER A 39 1.45 10.65 0.72
N PRO A 40 0.85 11.84 0.52
CA PRO A 40 -0.52 12.13 0.96
C PRO A 40 -1.57 11.16 0.42
N ASP A 41 -1.40 10.65 -0.80
CA ASP A 41 -2.36 9.71 -1.40
C ASP A 41 -2.33 8.36 -0.68
N THR A 42 -1.15 7.92 -0.25
CA THR A 42 -1.02 6.73 0.60
C THR A 42 -1.70 6.93 1.96
N VAL A 43 -1.57 8.11 2.57
CA VAL A 43 -2.32 8.44 3.79
C VAL A 43 -3.82 8.26 3.58
N ARG A 44 -4.37 8.77 2.46
CA ARG A 44 -5.82 8.73 2.20
C ARG A 44 -6.41 7.31 2.15
N VAL A 45 -5.61 6.32 1.78
CA VAL A 45 -6.02 4.90 1.76
C VAL A 45 -6.43 4.40 3.15
N PHE A 46 -5.87 4.97 4.23
CA PHE A 46 -6.18 4.58 5.61
C PHE A 46 -7.50 5.13 6.14
N LYS A 47 -8.22 5.99 5.40
CA LYS A 47 -9.48 6.61 5.83
C LYS A 47 -10.52 5.66 6.46
N PRO A 48 -10.67 4.39 6.03
CA PRO A 48 -11.66 3.49 6.63
C PRO A 48 -11.40 3.10 8.09
N VAL A 49 -10.16 3.24 8.59
CA VAL A 49 -9.78 2.81 9.95
C VAL A 49 -8.98 3.92 10.64
N PRO A 50 -9.33 4.29 11.89
CA PRO A 50 -8.53 5.26 12.66
C PRO A 50 -7.05 4.87 12.68
N THR A 51 -6.17 5.80 12.31
CA THR A 51 -4.75 5.50 12.12
C THR A 51 -3.85 6.53 12.81
N HIS A 52 -2.85 6.03 13.52
CA HIS A 52 -1.80 6.81 14.17
C HIS A 52 -0.48 6.59 13.43
N PHE A 53 0.17 7.67 13.01
CA PHE A 53 1.37 7.63 12.17
C PHE A 53 2.59 8.20 12.91
N VAL A 54 3.74 7.53 12.81
CA VAL A 54 5.04 8.20 13.02
C VAL A 54 5.69 8.46 11.67
N PHE A 55 6.53 9.48 11.59
CA PHE A 55 7.31 9.77 10.39
C PHE A 55 8.61 8.96 10.37
N GLY A 56 8.88 8.35 9.21
CA GLY A 56 10.13 7.69 8.89
C GLY A 56 11.15 8.63 8.24
N ASN A 57 12.28 8.09 7.82
CA ASN A 57 13.35 8.89 7.22
C ASN A 57 13.04 9.30 5.78
N TRP A 58 12.11 8.62 5.09
CA TRP A 58 11.65 8.99 3.74
C TRP A 58 10.49 9.99 3.71
N ASP A 59 9.88 10.27 4.86
CA ASP A 59 8.79 11.24 5.00
C ASP A 59 9.30 12.69 4.99
N LYS A 60 9.75 13.17 3.83
CA LYS A 60 10.37 14.51 3.68
C LYS A 60 9.35 15.64 3.78
N GLU A 61 8.16 15.45 3.21
CA GLU A 61 7.12 16.48 3.13
C GLU A 61 6.13 16.39 4.29
N LYS A 62 6.64 16.38 5.53
CA LYS A 62 5.86 16.19 6.77
C LYS A 62 4.63 17.10 6.86
N ALA A 63 4.73 18.36 6.42
CA ALA A 63 3.59 19.28 6.43
C ALA A 63 2.44 18.84 5.52
N LYS A 64 2.74 18.31 4.32
CA LYS A 64 1.74 17.76 3.41
C LYS A 64 1.14 16.47 3.96
N LEU A 65 1.97 15.60 4.52
CA LEU A 65 1.52 14.36 5.17
C LEU A 65 0.61 14.68 6.35
N ALA A 66 1.01 15.58 7.24
CA ALA A 66 0.21 16.00 8.40
C ALA A 66 -1.16 16.57 7.98
N ALA A 67 -1.21 17.37 6.90
CA ALA A 67 -2.46 17.87 6.34
C ALA A 67 -3.38 16.74 5.86
N ALA A 68 -2.85 15.76 5.13
CA ALA A 68 -3.60 14.59 4.67
C ALA A 68 -4.03 13.68 5.83
N ILE A 69 -3.19 13.53 6.86
CA ILE A 69 -3.51 12.74 8.06
C ILE A 69 -4.69 13.40 8.79
N LYS A 70 -4.68 14.73 8.92
CA LYS A 70 -5.80 15.48 9.49
C LYS A 70 -7.08 15.37 8.63
N GLU A 71 -6.95 15.38 7.30
CA GLU A 71 -8.06 15.23 6.35
C GLU A 71 -8.84 13.93 6.58
N ILE A 72 -8.15 12.83 6.88
CA ILE A 72 -8.78 11.54 7.17
C ILE A 72 -9.16 11.32 8.64
N GLY A 73 -8.94 12.32 9.51
CA GLY A 73 -9.18 12.20 10.95
C GLY A 73 -8.14 11.35 11.70
N GLY A 74 -6.98 11.11 11.09
CA GLY A 74 -5.86 10.40 11.73
C GLY A 74 -5.04 11.30 12.66
N THR A 75 -4.12 10.69 13.39
CA THR A 75 -3.17 11.38 14.27
C THR A 75 -1.75 11.13 13.80
N HIS A 76 -0.91 12.15 13.78
CA HIS A 76 0.52 12.00 13.51
C HIS A 76 1.35 12.33 14.74
N TYR A 77 2.51 11.71 14.79
CA TYR A 77 3.57 11.92 15.74
C TYR A 77 4.85 12.18 14.94
N GLU A 78 5.87 12.74 15.58
CA GLU A 78 7.18 12.92 14.94
C GLU A 78 7.88 11.56 14.79
N SER A 79 8.95 11.30 15.53
CA SER A 79 9.69 10.03 15.43
C SER A 79 9.19 8.94 16.39
N PHE A 80 8.27 9.28 17.30
CA PHE A 80 7.84 8.42 18.40
C PHE A 80 6.36 8.58 18.70
N GLY A 81 5.63 7.47 18.69
CA GLY A 81 4.25 7.39 19.16
C GLY A 81 4.16 6.48 20.38
N ALA A 82 3.33 6.87 21.34
CA ALA A 82 2.98 6.03 22.49
C ALA A 82 1.54 6.26 22.92
N LEU A 83 0.86 5.18 23.26
CA LEU A 83 -0.52 5.17 23.75
C LEU A 83 -0.71 4.07 24.79
N GLU A 84 -1.69 4.27 25.66
CA GLU A 84 -2.24 3.21 26.48
C GLU A 84 -3.58 2.77 25.88
N LEU A 85 -3.66 1.51 25.45
CA LEU A 85 -4.83 0.95 24.75
C LEU A 85 -5.24 -0.34 25.43
N ALA A 86 -6.49 -0.43 25.89
CA ALA A 86 -7.02 -1.59 26.62
C ALA A 86 -6.11 -2.04 27.80
N GLY A 87 -5.52 -1.07 28.52
CA GLY A 87 -4.61 -1.32 29.64
C GLY A 87 -3.22 -1.84 29.25
N LYS A 88 -2.84 -1.74 27.97
CA LYS A 88 -1.51 -2.08 27.46
C LYS A 88 -0.78 -0.82 27.03
N ARG A 89 0.46 -0.66 27.46
CA ARG A 89 1.34 0.44 27.04
C ARG A 89 2.03 0.06 25.74
N ILE A 90 1.71 0.79 24.68
CA ILE A 90 2.18 0.50 23.32
C ILE A 90 2.98 1.69 22.82
N ALA A 91 4.20 1.44 22.37
CA ALA A 91 5.04 2.41 21.68
C ALA A 91 5.35 1.95 20.25
N TRP A 92 5.59 2.90 19.35
CA TRP A 92 6.09 2.58 18.03
C TRP A 92 6.97 3.70 17.46
N VAL A 93 7.93 3.29 16.64
CA VAL A 93 8.96 4.15 16.03
C VAL A 93 9.31 3.65 14.64
N HIS A 94 9.96 4.47 13.82
CA HIS A 94 10.49 3.95 12.55
C HIS A 94 11.80 3.15 12.73
N SER A 95 12.64 3.50 13.72
CA SER A 95 13.93 2.86 14.06
C SER A 95 15.14 3.14 13.16
N HIS A 96 15.05 4.12 12.24
CA HIS A 96 16.25 4.66 11.56
C HIS A 96 17.30 5.15 12.57
N GLU A 97 16.85 5.64 13.73
CA GLU A 97 17.64 5.89 14.92
C GLU A 97 17.65 4.65 15.84
N ARG A 98 18.56 3.70 15.60
CA ARG A 98 18.62 2.42 16.36
C ARG A 98 18.71 2.58 17.88
N HIS A 99 19.24 3.70 18.37
CA HIS A 99 19.36 3.95 19.81
C HIS A 99 17.98 4.14 20.47
N GLN A 100 17.02 4.74 19.76
CA GLN A 100 15.66 4.97 20.25
C GLN A 100 14.95 3.63 20.47
N LEU A 101 15.02 2.72 19.50
CA LEU A 101 14.45 1.38 19.64
C LEU A 101 15.04 0.64 20.85
N ARG A 102 16.37 0.65 21.00
CA ARG A 102 17.03 0.00 22.15
C ARG A 102 16.59 0.60 23.48
N GLN A 103 16.41 1.91 23.57
CA GLN A 103 15.94 2.54 24.81
C GLN A 103 14.51 2.11 25.16
N LEU A 104 13.60 2.08 24.17
CA LEU A 104 12.20 1.68 24.38
C LEU A 104 12.08 0.21 24.80
N GLU A 105 12.84 -0.66 24.14
CA GLU A 105 12.89 -2.08 24.42
C GLU A 105 13.40 -2.38 25.85
N ASN A 106 14.43 -1.66 26.31
CA ASN A 106 15.05 -1.86 27.62
C ASN A 106 14.43 -1.02 28.75
N ALA A 107 13.42 -0.20 28.46
CA ALA A 107 12.79 0.67 29.46
C ALA A 107 11.96 -0.11 30.50
N ASP A 108 11.62 -1.38 30.22
CA ASP A 108 10.71 -2.22 31.03
C ASP A 108 9.36 -1.51 31.36
N PHE A 109 9.00 -0.53 30.52
CA PHE A 109 7.83 0.32 30.69
C PHE A 109 6.73 -0.01 29.69
N PHE A 110 7.07 -0.42 28.47
CA PHE A 110 6.07 -0.77 27.45
C PHE A 110 5.76 -2.25 27.48
N ASP A 111 4.52 -2.61 27.20
CA ASP A 111 4.13 -4.01 26.99
C ASP A 111 4.44 -4.42 25.53
N TYR A 112 4.27 -3.49 24.59
CA TYR A 112 4.56 -3.68 23.16
C TYR A 112 5.36 -2.51 22.58
N VAL A 113 6.38 -2.81 21.79
CA VAL A 113 7.14 -1.85 20.99
C VAL A 113 7.12 -2.30 19.54
N PHE A 114 6.61 -1.46 18.65
CA PHE A 114 6.61 -1.72 17.21
C PHE A 114 7.65 -0.88 16.48
N TYR A 115 8.26 -1.44 15.44
CA TYR A 115 9.22 -0.68 14.62
C TYR A 115 9.19 -1.03 13.14
N GLY A 116 9.71 -0.12 12.31
CA GLY A 116 9.81 -0.25 10.85
C GLY A 116 11.25 -0.35 10.34
N HIS A 117 11.50 0.23 9.17
CA HIS A 117 12.81 0.54 8.56
C HIS A 117 13.58 -0.64 7.97
N THR A 118 13.61 -1.80 8.63
CA THR A 118 14.41 -2.94 8.16
C THR A 118 13.75 -3.72 7.01
N HIS A 119 12.44 -3.54 6.82
CA HIS A 119 11.57 -4.31 5.89
C HIS A 119 11.46 -5.81 6.22
N VAL A 120 12.08 -6.25 7.32
CA VAL A 120 12.12 -7.64 7.73
C VAL A 120 11.20 -7.81 8.92
N ARG A 121 10.18 -8.66 8.73
CA ARG A 121 9.29 -9.05 9.82
C ARG A 121 10.11 -9.75 10.91
N GLU A 122 9.93 -9.28 12.13
CA GLU A 122 10.62 -9.79 13.30
C GLU A 122 9.70 -9.71 14.52
N GLN A 123 9.89 -10.62 15.47
CA GLN A 123 9.21 -10.58 16.75
C GLN A 123 10.10 -11.24 17.80
N HIS A 124 10.37 -10.54 18.89
CA HIS A 124 11.11 -11.05 20.02
C HIS A 124 10.60 -10.46 21.32
N ARG A 125 11.18 -10.89 22.43
CA ARG A 125 10.84 -10.41 23.77
C ARG A 125 12.10 -10.02 24.51
N THR A 126 12.07 -8.86 25.13
CA THR A 126 13.15 -8.35 25.99
C THR A 126 12.56 -7.91 27.32
N GLY A 127 12.93 -8.61 28.39
CA GLY A 127 12.25 -8.49 29.68
C GLY A 127 10.75 -8.79 29.53
N ARG A 128 9.90 -7.86 29.96
CA ARG A 128 8.44 -7.96 29.77
C ARG A 128 7.96 -7.55 28.38
N THR A 129 8.75 -6.73 27.68
CA THR A 129 8.35 -6.04 26.45
C THR A 129 8.36 -6.99 25.26
N VAL A 130 7.26 -7.03 24.51
CA VAL A 130 7.24 -7.68 23.18
C VAL A 130 7.63 -6.65 22.14
N VAL A 131 8.66 -6.94 21.36
CA VAL A 131 9.14 -6.07 20.31
C VAL A 131 8.85 -6.73 18.96
N ALA A 132 8.25 -5.99 18.03
CA ALA A 132 7.88 -6.56 16.73
C ALA A 132 8.00 -5.57 15.58
N ASN A 133 8.44 -6.08 14.44
CA ASN A 133 8.44 -5.39 13.15
C ASN A 133 7.37 -6.01 12.24
N PRO A 134 6.43 -5.22 11.70
CA PRO A 134 5.36 -5.75 10.85
C PRO A 134 5.87 -6.26 9.49
N GLY A 135 7.12 -5.96 9.13
CA GLY A 135 7.65 -6.07 7.77
C GLY A 135 7.41 -4.79 6.99
N ALA A 136 7.32 -4.91 5.66
CA ALA A 136 7.02 -3.80 4.77
C ALA A 136 5.98 -4.18 3.71
N LEU A 137 5.33 -3.17 3.14
CA LEU A 137 4.45 -3.31 1.97
C LEU A 137 5.15 -2.93 0.65
N PHE A 138 6.39 -2.45 0.75
CA PHE A 138 7.29 -2.18 -0.36
C PHE A 138 8.60 -2.95 -0.23
N ARG A 139 9.11 -3.47 -1.35
CA ARG A 139 10.39 -4.22 -1.44
C ARG A 139 10.58 -5.35 -0.41
N ALA A 140 9.49 -5.90 0.13
CA ALA A 140 9.50 -7.10 0.96
C ALA A 140 8.89 -8.29 0.22
N ASN A 141 9.40 -9.49 0.53
CA ASN A 141 8.83 -10.75 0.09
C ASN A 141 8.88 -11.77 1.24
N PRO A 142 7.73 -12.16 1.84
CA PRO A 142 6.39 -11.65 1.56
C PRO A 142 6.18 -10.21 2.05
N LYS A 143 5.24 -9.48 1.43
CA LYS A 143 4.70 -8.24 2.01
C LYS A 143 3.84 -8.58 3.21
N THR A 144 4.02 -7.87 4.32
CA THR A 144 3.39 -8.24 5.58
C THR A 144 2.93 -7.03 6.38
N CYS A 145 1.90 -7.27 7.20
CA CYS A 145 1.51 -6.46 8.33
C CYS A 145 1.17 -7.39 9.52
N ILE A 146 0.89 -6.85 10.70
CA ILE A 146 0.52 -7.65 11.87
C ILE A 146 -0.77 -7.15 12.52
N VAL A 147 -1.46 -8.06 13.21
CA VAL A 147 -2.58 -7.76 14.09
C VAL A 147 -2.21 -8.17 15.51
N LEU A 148 -2.29 -7.24 16.44
CA LEU A 148 -2.22 -7.48 17.88
C LEU A 148 -3.64 -7.62 18.44
N ASP A 149 -3.92 -8.75 19.08
CA ASP A 149 -5.08 -8.89 19.96
C ASP A 149 -4.67 -8.52 21.39
N THR A 150 -5.18 -7.40 21.92
CA THR A 150 -4.77 -6.90 23.24
C THR A 150 -5.27 -7.75 24.42
N HIS A 151 -6.28 -8.61 24.19
CA HIS A 151 -6.84 -9.46 25.24
C HIS A 151 -5.98 -10.72 25.43
N THR A 152 -5.63 -11.39 24.32
CA THR A 152 -4.80 -12.61 24.35
C THR A 152 -3.31 -12.29 24.35
N GLY A 153 -2.92 -11.11 23.85
CA GLY A 153 -1.55 -10.71 23.60
C GLY A 153 -0.93 -11.35 22.35
N GLU A 154 -1.73 -12.02 21.53
CA GLU A 154 -1.30 -12.67 20.28
C GLU A 154 -0.94 -11.62 19.23
N ILE A 155 0.20 -11.82 18.55
CA ILE A 155 0.60 -11.06 17.36
C ILE A 155 0.52 -12.00 16.15
N LYS A 156 -0.46 -11.76 15.30
CA LYS A 156 -0.70 -12.56 14.09
C LYS A 156 -0.18 -11.82 12.85
N PRO A 157 0.73 -12.42 12.06
CA PRO A 157 1.11 -11.87 10.78
C PRO A 157 0.02 -12.07 9.72
N ILE A 158 -0.14 -11.07 8.86
CA ILE A 158 -0.98 -11.09 7.68
C ILE A 158 -0.09 -10.90 6.46
N ILE A 159 -0.13 -11.86 5.54
CA ILE A 159 0.56 -11.78 4.26
C ILE A 159 -0.33 -10.99 3.31
N VAL A 160 0.19 -9.91 2.75
CA VAL A 160 -0.51 -9.08 1.78
C VAL A 160 -0.19 -9.60 0.39
N PRO A 161 -1.17 -10.18 -0.33
CA PRO A 161 -0.92 -10.73 -1.64
C PRO A 161 -0.51 -9.62 -2.61
N ILE A 162 0.41 -9.94 -3.52
CA ILE A 162 0.74 -9.07 -4.64
C ILE A 162 -0.21 -9.47 -5.77
N PRO A 163 -1.05 -8.55 -6.30
CA PRO A 163 -1.81 -8.84 -7.49
C PRO A 163 -0.84 -9.25 -8.61
N PRO A 164 -1.11 -10.32 -9.37
CA PRO A 164 -0.29 -10.64 -10.53
C PRO A 164 -0.28 -9.42 -11.45
N LYS A 165 0.91 -9.01 -11.93
CA LYS A 165 0.99 -7.97 -12.96
C LYS A 165 0.07 -8.38 -14.11
N PRO A 166 -0.78 -7.49 -14.65
CA PRO A 166 -1.52 -7.81 -15.85
C PRO A 166 -0.50 -8.22 -16.91
N SER A 167 -0.65 -9.42 -17.46
CA SER A 167 0.22 -9.90 -18.52
C SER A 167 0.14 -8.88 -19.65
N SER A 168 1.27 -8.27 -19.99
CA SER A 168 1.42 -7.59 -21.26
C SER A 168 1.33 -8.67 -22.34
N ASN A 169 0.11 -9.04 -22.71
CA ASN A 169 -0.13 -9.67 -24.00
C ASN A 169 0.20 -8.58 -25.02
N GLY A 170 1.47 -8.52 -25.40
CA GLY A 170 1.89 -7.85 -26.61
C GLY A 170 1.01 -8.42 -27.71
N THR A 171 0.22 -7.54 -28.33
CA THR A 171 -0.35 -7.80 -29.63
C THR A 171 0.82 -8.04 -30.58
N HIS A 172 1.24 -9.29 -30.70
CA HIS A 172 1.99 -9.74 -31.86
C HIS A 172 1.05 -9.56 -33.05
N SER A 173 1.21 -8.46 -33.78
CA SER A 173 0.80 -8.43 -35.18
C SER A 173 1.52 -9.59 -35.88
N PRO A 174 0.83 -10.42 -36.68
CA PRO A 174 1.50 -11.46 -37.43
C PRO A 174 2.45 -10.80 -38.46
N PRO A 175 3.60 -11.42 -38.79
CA PRO A 175 4.44 -10.94 -39.86
C PRO A 175 3.69 -11.08 -41.19
N VAL A 176 3.72 -10.03 -41.99
CA VAL A 176 3.32 -10.04 -43.40
C VAL A 176 4.28 -10.94 -44.18
N ASP A 177 3.73 -11.97 -44.82
CA ASP A 177 4.43 -12.91 -45.69
C ASP A 177 4.54 -12.29 -47.09
N GLU A 178 5.75 -11.94 -47.53
CA GLU A 178 6.02 -11.55 -48.92
C GLU A 178 6.34 -12.81 -49.75
N GLY A 179 5.33 -13.32 -50.45
CA GLY A 179 5.46 -14.41 -51.43
C GLY A 179 5.20 -13.92 -52.86
N LEU A 180 6.22 -13.96 -53.71
CA LEU A 180 6.16 -13.74 -55.16
C LEU A 180 5.23 -14.77 -55.87
N GLY A 181 4.45 -14.31 -56.85
CA GLY A 181 3.72 -15.18 -57.77
C GLY A 181 3.04 -14.42 -58.93
N THR A 182 3.60 -14.57 -60.13
CA THR A 182 3.35 -13.86 -61.41
C THR A 182 2.12 -14.35 -62.21
N VAL A 183 1.34 -13.37 -62.74
CA VAL A 183 0.58 -13.27 -64.04
C VAL A 183 -0.42 -14.36 -64.44
N ILE A 184 -1.68 -13.97 -64.81
CA ILE A 184 -2.34 -14.08 -66.15
C ILE A 184 -3.56 -13.12 -66.22
N GLY A 185 -3.68 -12.27 -67.25
CA GLY A 185 -4.93 -11.55 -67.65
C GLY A 185 -5.54 -12.18 -68.93
N PRO A 186 -6.47 -11.57 -69.71
CA PRO A 186 -7.17 -10.29 -69.56
C PRO A 186 -8.70 -10.37 -69.92
N ILE A 187 -9.38 -9.21 -70.06
CA ILE A 187 -10.39 -8.81 -71.08
C ILE A 187 -11.73 -8.20 -70.56
N ILE A 188 -11.78 -6.86 -70.69
CA ILE A 188 -12.81 -5.94 -71.29
C ILE A 188 -14.07 -5.52 -70.49
N PRO A 189 -14.52 -4.24 -70.64
CA PRO A 189 -15.34 -3.48 -69.68
C PRO A 189 -16.82 -3.37 -70.12
N THR A 190 -17.67 -2.66 -69.36
CA THR A 190 -18.59 -1.59 -69.82
C THR A 190 -19.48 -1.07 -68.67
N SER A 191 -19.53 0.26 -68.56
CA SER A 191 -20.54 1.24 -68.08
C SER A 191 -21.68 0.88 -67.12
N ALA A 192 -21.88 1.77 -66.11
CA ALA A 192 -23.07 2.63 -65.92
C ALA A 192 -22.99 3.28 -64.52
N GLU A 193 -22.64 4.55 -64.39
CA GLU A 193 -23.55 5.72 -64.39
C GLU A 193 -24.15 6.01 -63.00
N LEU A 194 -23.61 7.04 -62.35
CA LEU A 194 -24.11 7.68 -61.13
C LEU A 194 -25.11 8.78 -61.50
N PRO A 195 -26.22 8.93 -60.75
CA PRO A 195 -26.90 10.22 -60.62
C PRO A 195 -26.85 10.77 -59.18
N PRO A 196 -27.20 12.06 -58.99
CA PRO A 196 -26.52 12.94 -58.04
C PRO A 196 -27.13 12.97 -56.63
N THR A 197 -26.31 13.47 -55.72
CA THR A 197 -26.60 13.81 -54.32
C THR A 197 -27.51 15.03 -54.19
N ASP A 198 -28.61 14.91 -53.46
CA ASP A 198 -29.37 16.03 -52.91
C ASP A 198 -28.91 16.36 -51.47
N PRO A 199 -28.81 17.65 -51.08
CA PRO A 199 -28.41 18.07 -49.74
C PRO A 199 -29.57 18.02 -48.71
N PRO A 200 -29.27 17.93 -47.40
CA PRO A 200 -30.28 17.74 -46.35
C PRO A 200 -31.05 19.02 -46.00
N ALA A 201 -32.33 18.85 -45.68
CA ALA A 201 -33.21 19.90 -45.16
C ALA A 201 -32.92 20.21 -43.67
N PRO A 202 -33.11 21.47 -43.22
CA PRO A 202 -32.89 21.88 -41.83
C PRO A 202 -34.04 21.49 -40.89
N PRO A 203 -33.79 21.34 -39.57
CA PRO A 203 -34.80 20.95 -38.60
C PRO A 203 -35.74 22.11 -38.24
N GLY A 204 -37.04 21.80 -38.15
CA GLY A 204 -38.07 22.61 -37.51
C GLY A 204 -38.64 21.89 -36.29
#